data_AF-A0A378J7P7-F1
#
_entry.id   AF-A0A378J7P7-F1
#
_cell.length_a   1.000
_cell.length_b   1.000
_cell.length_c   1.000
_cell.angle_alpha   90.00
_cell.angle_beta   90.00
_cell.angle_gamma   90.00
#
_symmetry.space_group_name_H-M   'P 1'
#
loop_
_entity.id
_entity.type
_entity.pdbx_description
1 polymer ?
#
loop_
_entity_poly.entity_id
_entity_poly.type
_entity_poly.pdbx_seq_one_letter_code
_entity_poly.pdbx_strand_id
1 'polypeptide(L)'
;MKKMVFAVLMIVHLNLTASTSAPSFNLCKNKYALCTTALCEPIPGRNDFVSCKCDVKEGYSAGEKPCNGGYEIIYSRYYPIKGYISCENNRPWAWCLDMPCSIDKNDASKASCTCAVVSNQGPYVIVANNYSKSACTEGLYSSATITQVNQVTDFLKGQNELKPFPIKVFKDK
;
A
#
# COMPACT_ATOMS: atom_id res chain seq x y z
N MET A 1 -23.55 59.32 -32.29
CA MET A 1 -23.43 58.36 -31.15
C MET A 1 -24.53 57.32 -31.34
N LYS A 2 -24.38 56.00 -31.35
CA LYS A 2 -23.33 55.06 -30.96
C LYS A 2 -23.69 53.75 -31.69
N LYS A 3 -22.81 53.18 -32.52
CA LYS A 3 -23.05 51.89 -33.20
C LYS A 3 -22.82 50.77 -32.18
N MET A 4 -23.82 49.93 -31.96
CA MET A 4 -23.77 48.82 -31.00
C MET A 4 -23.40 47.55 -31.77
N VAL A 5 -22.15 47.09 -31.59
CA VAL A 5 -21.64 45.84 -32.16
C VAL A 5 -21.94 44.72 -31.18
N PHE A 6 -22.74 43.74 -31.58
CA PHE A 6 -22.97 42.50 -30.82
C PHE A 6 -21.76 41.57 -31.02
N ALA A 7 -20.99 41.36 -29.95
CA ALA A 7 -19.93 40.36 -29.91
C ALA A 7 -20.52 38.99 -29.53
N VAL A 8 -20.38 38.01 -30.43
CA VAL A 8 -20.76 36.62 -30.21
C VAL A 8 -19.75 35.96 -29.27
N LEU A 9 -20.18 35.58 -28.08
CA LEU A 9 -19.36 34.85 -27.09
C LEU A 9 -19.41 33.34 -27.43
N MET A 10 -18.39 32.83 -28.14
CA MET A 10 -18.17 31.39 -28.27
C MET A 10 -17.56 30.84 -26.97
N ILE A 11 -18.36 30.11 -26.19
CA ILE A 11 -17.89 29.39 -25.01
C ILE A 11 -17.24 28.08 -25.46
N VAL A 12 -15.90 28.06 -25.52
CA VAL A 12 -15.13 26.83 -25.72
C VAL A 12 -15.18 26.02 -24.43
N HIS A 13 -15.91 24.91 -24.43
CA HIS A 13 -15.90 23.92 -23.35
C HIS A 13 -14.59 23.11 -23.42
N LEU A 14 -13.60 23.56 -22.65
CA LEU A 14 -12.36 22.81 -22.44
C LEU A 14 -12.66 21.62 -21.53
N ASN A 15 -12.86 20.43 -22.12
CA ASN A 15 -12.95 19.18 -21.37
C ASN A 15 -11.60 18.90 -20.72
N LEU A 16 -11.43 19.33 -19.46
CA LEU A 16 -10.31 18.94 -18.61
C LEU A 16 -10.51 17.47 -18.20
N THR A 17 -10.05 16.54 -19.02
CA THR A 17 -9.88 15.15 -18.58
C THR A 17 -8.70 15.10 -17.62
N ALA A 18 -8.99 15.03 -16.32
CA ALA A 18 -7.99 14.77 -15.30
C ALA A 18 -7.44 13.34 -15.50
N SER A 19 -6.29 13.24 -16.17
CA SER A 19 -5.53 12.00 -16.26
C SER A 19 -4.92 11.73 -14.87
N THR A 20 -5.59 10.91 -14.06
CA THR A 20 -4.97 10.33 -12.86
C THR A 20 -3.86 9.39 -13.32
N SER A 21 -2.61 9.86 -13.29
CA SER A 21 -1.44 9.01 -13.53
C SER A 21 -1.42 7.88 -12.52
N ALA A 22 -1.18 6.65 -12.97
CA ALA A 22 -0.95 5.52 -12.07
C ALA A 22 0.15 5.87 -11.06
N PRO A 23 0.07 5.37 -9.80
CA PRO A 23 1.09 5.65 -8.80
C PRO A 23 2.48 5.26 -9.33
N SER A 24 3.43 6.19 -9.25
CA SER A 24 4.82 5.95 -9.60
C SER A 24 5.53 5.28 -8.43
N PHE A 25 6.03 4.06 -8.65
CA PHE A 25 6.82 3.34 -7.65
C PHE A 25 8.31 3.65 -7.80
N ASN A 26 9.01 3.59 -6.67
CA ASN A 26 10.46 3.71 -6.53
C ASN A 26 11.02 2.37 -6.07
N LEU A 27 12.05 1.88 -6.74
CA LEU A 27 12.83 0.72 -6.28
C LEU A 27 14.00 1.22 -5.43
N CYS A 28 14.11 0.69 -4.21
CA CYS A 28 15.12 1.14 -3.24
C CYS A 28 15.89 -0.04 -2.68
N LYS A 29 17.20 0.14 -2.50
CA LYS A 29 18.07 -0.80 -1.79
C LYS A 29 18.47 -0.22 -0.45
N ASN A 30 17.77 -0.60 0.61
CA ASN A 30 17.99 -0.11 1.95
C ASN A 30 17.43 -1.09 3.00
N LYS A 31 17.54 -0.72 4.27
CA LYS A 31 16.80 -1.35 5.36
C LYS A 31 15.36 -0.84 5.36
N TYR A 32 14.38 -1.73 5.51
CA TYR A 32 12.95 -1.41 5.45
C TYR A 32 12.11 -2.33 6.34
N ALA A 33 10.87 -1.92 6.65
CA ALA A 33 9.92 -2.75 7.37
C ALA A 33 8.98 -3.48 6.41
N LEU A 34 9.02 -4.82 6.42
CA LEU A 34 8.12 -5.67 5.65
C LEU A 34 6.85 -5.97 6.47
N CYS A 35 5.77 -5.27 6.13
CA CYS A 35 4.50 -5.35 6.86
C CYS A 35 3.44 -6.21 6.18
N THR A 36 3.72 -6.85 5.05
CA THR A 36 2.70 -7.51 4.21
C THR A 36 1.91 -8.63 4.89
N THR A 37 2.41 -9.18 6.01
CA THR A 37 1.71 -10.17 6.85
C THR A 37 1.50 -9.67 8.29
N ALA A 38 1.73 -8.40 8.56
CA ALA A 38 1.71 -7.85 9.91
C ALA A 38 0.28 -7.75 10.47
N LEU A 39 0.10 -8.31 11.67
CA LEU A 39 -1.08 -8.04 12.50
C LEU A 39 -0.88 -6.72 13.24
N CYS A 40 -1.95 -5.95 13.36
CA CYS A 40 -1.94 -4.61 13.93
C CYS A 40 -2.79 -4.52 15.18
N GLU A 41 -2.35 -3.66 16.09
CA GLU A 41 -3.01 -3.35 17.36
C GLU A 41 -3.49 -1.89 17.34
N PRO A 42 -4.66 -1.57 17.91
CA PRO A 42 -5.11 -0.20 18.09
C PRO A 42 -4.10 0.63 18.88
N ILE A 43 -3.96 1.91 18.52
CA ILE A 43 -3.15 2.85 19.29
C ILE A 43 -4.10 3.62 20.22
N PRO A 44 -3.89 3.59 21.56
CA PRO A 44 -4.75 4.32 22.49
C PRO A 44 -4.94 5.79 22.10
N GLY A 45 -6.21 6.22 21.99
CA GLY A 45 -6.56 7.59 21.62
C GLY A 45 -6.44 7.93 20.13
N ARG A 46 -6.10 6.97 19.24
CA ARG A 46 -6.05 7.19 17.78
C ARG A 46 -6.83 6.09 17.04
N ASN A 47 -7.97 6.46 16.46
CA ASN A 47 -8.81 5.53 15.71
C ASN A 47 -8.41 5.40 14.23
N ASP A 48 -7.76 6.43 13.68
CA ASP A 48 -7.32 6.46 12.28
C ASP A 48 -5.97 5.77 12.05
N PHE A 49 -5.33 5.32 13.13
CA PHE A 49 -4.01 4.70 13.08
C PHE A 49 -3.90 3.49 13.97
N VAL A 50 -3.16 2.50 13.50
CA VAL A 50 -2.82 1.27 14.23
C VAL A 50 -1.32 1.07 14.25
N SER A 51 -0.84 0.28 15.21
CA SER A 51 0.55 -0.14 15.28
C SER A 51 0.67 -1.55 14.71
N CYS A 52 1.41 -1.71 13.62
CA CYS A 52 1.64 -3.02 13.00
C CYS A 52 3.06 -3.49 13.28
N LYS A 53 3.19 -4.73 13.75
CA LYS A 53 4.49 -5.37 14.02
C LYS A 53 5.03 -6.01 12.75
N CYS A 54 6.12 -5.45 12.22
CA CYS A 54 6.68 -5.82 10.92
C CYS A 54 8.08 -6.40 11.07
N ASP A 55 8.49 -7.20 10.09
CA ASP A 55 9.87 -7.68 10.01
C ASP A 55 10.78 -6.60 9.42
N VAL A 56 11.95 -6.40 10.02
CA VAL A 56 13.01 -5.59 9.42
C VAL A 56 13.76 -6.45 8.41
N LYS A 57 13.86 -5.94 7.18
CA LYS A 57 14.61 -6.56 6.08
C LYS A 57 15.60 -5.56 5.51
N GLU A 58 16.59 -6.08 4.80
CA GLU A 58 17.56 -5.27 4.06
C GLU A 58 17.69 -5.81 2.64
N GLY A 59 17.71 -4.91 1.66
CA GLY A 59 17.78 -5.26 0.25
C GLY A 59 16.83 -4.43 -0.60
N TYR A 60 16.50 -4.95 -1.78
CA TYR A 60 15.58 -4.28 -2.69
C TYR A 60 14.13 -4.37 -2.21
N SER A 61 13.43 -3.25 -2.29
CA SER A 61 12.00 -3.11 -1.98
C SER A 61 11.38 -1.99 -2.82
N ALA A 62 10.05 -1.93 -2.88
CA ALA A 62 9.32 -0.91 -3.62
C ALA A 62 8.42 -0.06 -2.72
N GLY A 63 8.19 1.18 -3.10
CA GLY A 63 7.20 2.07 -2.47
C GLY A 63 6.88 3.27 -3.35
N GLU A 64 5.85 4.01 -3.02
CA GLU A 64 5.38 5.18 -3.79
C GLU A 64 6.21 6.43 -3.47
N LYS A 65 6.70 6.54 -2.22
CA LYS A 65 7.57 7.63 -1.79
C LYS A 65 9.05 7.39 -2.19
N PRO A 66 9.84 8.47 -2.37
CA PRO A 66 11.28 8.37 -2.61
C PRO A 66 12.01 7.51 -1.59
N CYS A 67 13.21 7.02 -1.95
CA CYS A 67 14.05 6.22 -1.07
C CYS A 67 14.56 7.06 0.12
N ASN A 68 13.76 7.11 1.19
CA ASN A 68 14.08 7.78 2.43
C ASN A 68 14.31 6.75 3.54
N GLY A 69 15.13 7.09 4.53
CA GLY A 69 15.39 6.26 5.71
C GLY A 69 16.59 6.77 6.49
N GLY A 70 16.52 6.67 7.82
CA GLY A 70 17.63 6.94 8.73
C GLY A 70 18.05 5.66 9.47
N TYR A 71 18.96 5.80 10.44
CA TYR A 71 19.42 4.65 11.23
C TYR A 71 18.34 4.07 12.17
N GLU A 72 17.50 4.92 12.77
CA GLU A 72 16.48 4.49 13.76
C GLU A 72 15.06 4.46 13.20
N ILE A 73 14.76 5.29 12.19
CA ILE A 73 13.47 5.35 11.51
C ILE A 73 13.64 4.80 10.10
N ILE A 74 13.00 3.66 9.87
CA ILE A 74 12.85 3.06 8.55
C ILE A 74 11.41 3.24 8.08
N TYR A 75 11.15 2.94 6.81
CA TYR A 75 9.82 3.01 6.25
C TYR A 75 9.33 1.61 5.88
N SER A 76 8.03 1.40 5.96
CA SER A 76 7.45 0.18 5.43
C SER A 76 7.53 0.19 3.91
N ARG A 77 7.97 -0.92 3.34
CA ARG A 77 8.12 -1.08 1.89
C ARG A 77 7.57 -2.42 1.45
N TYR A 78 7.19 -2.48 0.19
CA TYR A 78 6.68 -3.68 -0.46
C TYR A 78 7.83 -4.60 -0.88
N TYR A 79 7.65 -5.89 -0.61
CA TYR A 79 8.41 -6.98 -1.22
C TYR A 79 7.42 -7.96 -1.86
N PRO A 80 7.72 -8.53 -3.05
CA PRO A 80 6.83 -9.44 -3.75
C PRO A 80 6.20 -10.53 -2.90
N ILE A 81 4.88 -10.62 -2.95
CA ILE A 81 4.11 -11.70 -2.31
C ILE A 81 3.96 -12.89 -3.26
N LYS A 82 3.77 -14.08 -2.71
CA LYS A 82 3.56 -15.33 -3.49
C LYS A 82 2.09 -15.72 -3.61
N GLY A 83 1.23 -15.16 -2.76
CA GLY A 83 -0.19 -15.43 -2.81
C GLY A 83 -0.98 -14.69 -1.75
N TYR A 84 -2.29 -14.68 -1.93
CA TYR A 84 -3.22 -14.00 -1.06
C TYR A 84 -4.62 -14.62 -1.10
N ILE A 85 -5.42 -14.31 -0.08
CA ILE A 85 -6.87 -14.47 -0.03
C ILE A 85 -7.49 -13.11 -0.34
N SER A 86 -8.52 -13.08 -1.20
CA SER A 86 -9.27 -11.87 -1.50
C SER A 86 -10.43 -11.70 -0.53
N CYS A 87 -10.58 -10.50 0.02
CA CYS A 87 -11.66 -10.14 0.93
C CYS A 87 -12.55 -9.08 0.28
N GLU A 88 -13.84 -9.40 0.13
CA GLU A 88 -14.87 -8.55 -0.48
C GLU A 88 -15.87 -8.05 0.56
N ASN A 89 -15.37 -7.60 1.72
CA ASN A 89 -16.19 -7.07 2.80
C ASN A 89 -15.76 -5.64 3.18
N ASN A 90 -16.52 -5.00 4.06
CA ASN A 90 -16.29 -3.61 4.48
C ASN A 90 -15.44 -3.49 5.76
N ARG A 91 -14.76 -4.56 6.21
CA ARG A 91 -13.94 -4.49 7.41
C ARG A 91 -12.73 -3.57 7.18
N PRO A 92 -12.33 -2.79 8.20
CA PRO A 92 -11.14 -1.97 8.10
C PRO A 92 -9.87 -2.83 8.02
N TRP A 93 -8.86 -2.29 7.34
CA TRP A 93 -7.53 -2.86 7.24
C TRP A 93 -6.48 -1.73 7.34
N ALA A 94 -5.21 -2.08 7.53
CA ALA A 94 -4.15 -1.10 7.71
C ALA A 94 -3.36 -0.87 6.42
N TRP A 95 -3.28 0.38 5.97
CA TRP A 95 -2.37 0.77 4.91
C TRP A 95 -1.02 1.16 5.51
N CYS A 96 -0.04 0.27 5.37
CA CYS A 96 1.31 0.50 5.91
C CYS A 96 2.31 1.01 4.88
N LEU A 97 2.08 0.88 3.58
CA LEU A 97 3.08 1.25 2.57
C LEU A 97 3.56 2.69 2.77
N ASP A 98 4.88 2.86 2.86
CA ASP A 98 5.58 4.13 3.09
C ASP A 98 5.23 4.87 4.38
N MET A 99 4.70 4.14 5.36
CA MET A 99 4.51 4.65 6.71
C MET A 99 5.81 4.53 7.52
N PRO A 100 6.09 5.48 8.42
CA PRO A 100 7.28 5.44 9.26
C PRO A 100 7.18 4.32 10.30
N CYS A 101 8.34 3.73 10.58
CA CYS A 101 8.48 2.60 11.50
C CYS A 101 9.68 2.81 12.42
N SER A 102 9.50 2.49 13.69
CA SER A 102 10.57 2.47 14.69
C SER A 102 11.06 1.03 14.87
N ILE A 103 12.36 0.82 14.74
CA ILE A 103 12.99 -0.48 15.04
C ILE A 103 12.85 -0.76 16.54
N ASP A 104 12.52 -2.01 16.89
CA ASP A 104 12.46 -2.44 18.29
C ASP A 104 13.88 -2.46 18.87
N LYS A 105 14.06 -1.79 20.02
CA LYS A 105 15.35 -1.68 20.70
C LYS A 105 15.84 -3.01 21.28
N ASN A 106 14.92 -3.93 21.55
CA ASN A 106 15.21 -5.25 22.11
C ASN A 106 15.38 -6.32 21.02
N ASP A 107 14.82 -6.08 19.83
CA ASP A 107 14.92 -6.98 18.68
C ASP A 107 15.01 -6.19 17.37
N ALA A 108 16.23 -5.98 16.88
CA ALA A 108 16.47 -5.23 15.64
C ALA A 108 15.91 -5.90 14.38
N SER A 109 15.41 -7.14 14.47
CA SER A 109 14.68 -7.81 13.38
C SER A 109 13.21 -7.40 13.28
N LYS A 110 12.73 -6.58 14.23
CA LYS A 110 11.34 -6.14 14.32
C LYS A 110 11.24 -4.61 14.29
N ALA A 111 10.13 -4.12 13.74
CA ALA A 111 9.78 -2.72 13.77
C ALA A 111 8.28 -2.55 14.00
N SER A 112 7.91 -1.45 14.64
CA SER A 112 6.51 -1.04 14.79
C SER A 112 6.21 0.13 13.87
N CYS A 113 5.29 -0.06 12.93
CA CYS A 113 4.87 0.96 11.98
C CYS A 113 3.54 1.58 12.42
N THR A 114 3.42 2.91 12.34
CA THR A 114 2.12 3.58 12.53
C THR A 114 1.39 3.60 11.20
N CYS A 115 0.41 2.73 10.99
CA CYS A 115 -0.27 2.56 9.71
C CYS A 115 -1.67 3.16 9.73
N ALA A 116 -2.11 3.70 8.59
CA ALA A 116 -3.43 4.31 8.47
C ALA A 116 -4.51 3.22 8.44
N VAL A 117 -5.60 3.41 9.19
CA VAL A 117 -6.78 2.57 9.09
C VAL A 117 -7.59 3.03 7.90
N VAL A 118 -7.87 2.11 6.98
CA VAL A 118 -8.65 2.37 5.77
C VAL A 118 -9.79 1.37 5.66
N SER A 119 -10.87 1.80 5.02
CA SER A 119 -12.06 0.98 4.77
C SER A 119 -12.71 1.43 3.47
N ASN A 120 -13.62 0.61 2.94
CA ASN A 120 -14.45 0.95 1.77
C ASN A 120 -13.66 1.32 0.50
N GLN A 121 -12.47 0.76 0.29
CA GLN A 121 -11.65 0.96 -0.91
C GLN A 121 -11.76 -0.19 -1.95
N GLY A 122 -12.77 -1.05 -1.81
CA GLY A 122 -12.97 -2.23 -2.65
C GLY A 122 -12.24 -3.48 -2.14
N PRO A 123 -12.18 -4.54 -2.95
CA PRO A 123 -11.57 -5.80 -2.56
C PRO A 123 -10.09 -5.64 -2.16
N TYR A 124 -9.74 -6.19 -1.00
CA TYR A 124 -8.41 -6.14 -0.44
C TYR A 124 -7.82 -7.53 -0.24
N VAL A 125 -6.51 -7.60 0.01
CA VAL A 125 -5.78 -8.85 0.08
C VAL A 125 -5.32 -9.19 1.50
N ILE A 126 -5.39 -10.45 1.87
CA ILE A 126 -4.67 -10.99 3.03
C ILE A 126 -3.59 -11.92 2.50
N VAL A 127 -2.33 -11.54 2.67
CA VAL A 127 -1.19 -12.34 2.19
C VAL A 127 -1.16 -13.66 2.95
N ALA A 128 -1.15 -14.76 2.21
CA ALA A 128 -1.27 -16.10 2.77
C ALA A 128 -0.57 -17.13 1.87
N ASN A 129 -0.28 -18.29 2.44
CA ASN A 129 0.29 -19.44 1.70
C ASN A 129 -0.74 -20.58 1.51
N ASN A 130 -1.91 -20.46 2.11
CA ASN A 130 -3.02 -21.39 2.06
C ASN A 130 -4.33 -20.63 2.31
N TYR A 131 -5.45 -21.23 1.92
CA TYR A 131 -6.76 -20.69 2.27
C TYR A 131 -7.01 -20.83 3.78
N SER A 132 -7.66 -19.83 4.36
CA SER A 132 -8.22 -19.85 5.72
C SER A 132 -9.57 -19.14 5.71
N LYS A 133 -10.57 -19.76 6.33
CA LYS A 133 -11.92 -19.18 6.47
C LYS A 133 -11.92 -17.91 7.31
N SER A 134 -11.02 -17.80 8.28
CA SER A 134 -10.97 -16.64 9.18
C SER A 134 -10.18 -15.44 8.65
N ALA A 135 -9.46 -15.60 7.53
CA ALA A 135 -8.53 -14.57 7.03
C ALA A 135 -9.20 -13.21 6.81
N CYS A 136 -10.44 -13.20 6.33
CA CYS A 136 -11.19 -11.97 6.07
C CYS A 136 -12.05 -11.51 7.24
N THR A 137 -12.18 -12.29 8.33
CA THR A 137 -13.12 -12.02 9.43
C THR A 137 -12.45 -11.71 10.76
N GLU A 138 -11.17 -12.04 10.91
CA GLU A 138 -10.41 -11.81 12.15
C GLU A 138 -9.29 -10.80 11.96
N GLY A 139 -8.84 -10.21 13.07
CA GLY A 139 -7.71 -9.29 13.12
C GLY A 139 -7.89 -7.99 12.31
N LEU A 140 -6.90 -7.12 12.41
CA LEU A 140 -6.70 -5.98 11.54
C LEU A 140 -5.27 -6.10 11.01
N TYR A 141 -5.14 -6.32 9.70
CA TYR A 141 -3.86 -6.62 9.07
C TYR A 141 -3.42 -5.48 8.19
N SER A 142 -2.11 -5.33 8.06
CA SER A 142 -1.51 -4.56 6.98
C SER A 142 -1.90 -5.19 5.63
N SER A 143 -2.44 -4.39 4.72
CA SER A 143 -3.04 -4.87 3.48
C SER A 143 -2.94 -3.81 2.36
N ALA A 144 -3.48 -4.16 1.21
CA ALA A 144 -3.61 -3.36 0.01
C ALA A 144 -4.85 -3.83 -0.77
N THR A 145 -5.39 -2.96 -1.62
CA THR A 145 -6.37 -3.37 -2.62
C THR A 145 -5.75 -4.29 -3.67
N ILE A 146 -6.57 -5.12 -4.31
CA ILE A 146 -6.10 -5.96 -5.43
C ILE A 146 -5.47 -5.09 -6.54
N THR A 147 -6.05 -3.93 -6.82
CA THR A 147 -5.53 -2.96 -7.81
C THR A 147 -4.11 -2.51 -7.45
N GLN A 148 -3.86 -2.11 -6.20
CA GLN A 148 -2.54 -1.69 -5.75
C GLN A 148 -1.50 -2.83 -5.83
N VAL A 149 -1.90 -4.06 -5.48
CA VAL A 149 -1.04 -5.25 -5.64
C VAL A 149 -0.68 -5.46 -7.11
N ASN A 150 -1.63 -5.32 -8.02
CA ASN A 150 -1.38 -5.46 -9.45
C ASN A 150 -0.45 -4.35 -9.97
N GLN A 151 -0.68 -3.10 -9.56
CA GLN A 151 0.16 -1.96 -9.97
C GLN A 151 1.63 -2.13 -9.56
N VAL A 152 1.90 -2.49 -8.30
CA VAL A 152 3.28 -2.73 -7.86
C VAL A 152 3.88 -3.97 -8.52
N THR A 153 3.06 -5.00 -8.78
CA THR A 153 3.51 -6.21 -9.50
C THR A 153 3.92 -5.87 -10.94
N ASP A 154 3.13 -5.06 -11.64
CA ASP A 154 3.42 -4.61 -12.99
C ASP A 154 4.67 -3.73 -13.06
N PHE A 155 4.82 -2.82 -12.09
CA PHE A 155 6.06 -2.04 -11.94
C PHE A 155 7.29 -2.94 -11.81
N LEU A 156 7.22 -3.98 -10.96
CA LEU A 156 8.35 -4.88 -10.71
C LEU A 156 8.68 -5.78 -11.91
N LYS A 157 7.76 -6.01 -12.85
CA LYS A 157 8.08 -6.75 -14.10
C LYS A 157 9.16 -6.02 -14.92
N GLY A 158 9.25 -4.70 -14.82
CA GLY A 158 10.25 -3.88 -15.49
C GLY A 158 11.59 -3.77 -14.76
N GLN A 159 11.74 -4.37 -13.58
CA GLN A 159 12.95 -4.26 -12.77
C GLN A 159 13.83 -5.51 -12.90
N ASN A 160 15.16 -5.32 -12.88
CA ASN A 160 16.11 -6.44 -12.97
C ASN A 160 16.47 -7.00 -11.59
N GLU A 161 16.52 -6.12 -10.60
CA GLU A 161 17.04 -6.38 -9.25
C GLU A 161 15.99 -6.98 -8.33
N LEU A 162 14.70 -6.75 -8.62
CA LEU A 162 13.58 -7.29 -7.86
C LEU A 162 12.42 -7.63 -8.80
N LYS A 163 12.26 -8.91 -9.09
CA LYS A 163 11.17 -9.42 -9.94
C LYS A 163 10.00 -9.90 -9.10
N PRO A 164 8.75 -9.76 -9.59
CA PRO A 164 7.60 -10.32 -8.90
C PRO A 164 7.61 -11.85 -8.95
N PHE A 165 6.93 -12.48 -8.00
CA PHE A 165 6.60 -13.91 -8.07
C PHE A 165 5.30 -14.12 -8.85
N PRO A 166 5.08 -15.32 -9.42
CA PRO A 166 3.74 -15.76 -9.77
C PRO A 166 2.86 -15.74 -8.51
N ILE A 167 1.77 -14.95 -8.53
CA ILE A 167 0.89 -14.79 -7.39
C ILE A 167 -0.25 -15.80 -7.46
N LYS A 168 -0.41 -16.60 -6.42
CA LYS A 168 -1.53 -17.54 -6.26
C LYS A 168 -2.67 -16.90 -5.46
N VAL A 169 -3.88 -16.93 -6.01
CA VAL A 169 -5.10 -16.56 -5.26
C VAL A 169 -5.67 -17.79 -4.59
N PHE A 170 -5.79 -17.77 -3.26
CA PHE A 170 -6.39 -18.84 -2.47
C PHE A 170 -7.88 -18.57 -2.26
N LYS A 171 -8.71 -19.58 -2.56
CA LYS A 171 -10.17 -19.54 -2.43
C LYS A 171 -10.65 -20.74 -1.62
N ASP A 172 -11.87 -20.66 -1.09
CA ASP A 172 -12.55 -21.84 -0.54
C ASP A 172 -12.72 -22.88 -1.66
N LYS A 173 -12.55 -24.15 -1.34
CA LYS A 173 -12.61 -25.24 -2.33
C LYS A 173 -14.05 -25.62 -2.66
#